data_AF-A0A1A8XK46-F1
#
_entry.id   AF-A0A1A8XK46-F1
#
_cell.length_a   1.000
_cell.length_b   1.000
_cell.length_c   1.000
_cell.angle_alpha   90.00
_cell.angle_beta   90.00
_cell.angle_gamma   90.00
#
_symmetry.space_group_name_H-M   'P 1'
#
loop_
_entity.id
_entity.type
_entity.pdbx_description
1 polymer ?
#
loop_
_entity_poly.entity_id
_entity_poly.type
_entity_poly.pdbx_seq_one_letter_code
_entity_poly.pdbx_strand_id
1 'polypeptide(L)' 'MSDPKPVEFRGSALDDLRAFPASARREAGHQLDQVQHGHEPDDFQKKTQKTTQRDLDLAAKRYSDLVKELAQ' A
#
# COMPACT_ATOMS: atom_id res chain seq x y z
N MET A 1 0.91 -19.75 -7.99
CA MET A 1 0.72 -18.49 -8.73
C MET A 1 -0.13 -17.62 -7.84
N SER A 2 0.41 -16.52 -7.32
CA SER A 2 -0.35 -15.63 -6.44
C SER A 2 -1.26 -14.76 -7.29
N ASP A 3 -2.55 -14.69 -6.98
CA ASP A 3 -3.48 -13.80 -7.65
C ASP A 3 -3.03 -12.34 -7.47
N PRO A 4 -2.97 -11.54 -8.56
CA PRO A 4 -2.53 -10.15 -8.48
C PRO A 4 -3.51 -9.34 -7.63
N LYS A 5 -2.97 -8.46 -6.76
CA LYS A 5 -3.80 -7.57 -5.95
C LYS A 5 -4.68 -6.70 -6.86
N PRO A 6 -6.01 -6.62 -6.64
CA PRO A 6 -6.88 -5.80 -7.47
C PRO A 6 -6.50 -4.33 -7.34
N VAL A 7 -6.40 -3.61 -8.47
CA VAL A 7 -6.16 -2.17 -8.51
C VAL A 7 -7.46 -1.43 -8.84
N GLU A 8 -7.73 -0.35 -8.12
CA GLU A 8 -8.84 0.55 -8.42
C GLU A 8 -8.32 1.97 -8.65
N PHE A 9 -8.69 2.57 -9.77
CA PHE A 9 -8.44 3.99 -10.04
C PHE A 9 -9.62 4.81 -9.51
N ARG A 10 -9.33 5.84 -8.71
CA ARG A 10 -10.35 6.70 -8.09
C ARG A 10 -10.38 8.08 -8.75
N GLY A 11 -11.57 8.64 -8.92
CA GLY A 11 -11.76 9.98 -9.49
C GLY A 11 -11.30 10.09 -10.95
N SER A 12 -10.56 11.13 -11.29
CA SER A 12 -10.04 11.38 -12.64
C SER A 12 -8.78 10.58 -12.98
N ALA A 13 -8.20 9.85 -12.02
CA ALA A 13 -6.88 9.24 -12.16
C ALA A 13 -6.70 8.35 -13.40
N LEU A 14 -7.76 7.64 -13.84
CA LEU A 14 -7.71 6.83 -15.05
C LEU A 14 -7.71 7.67 -16.34
N ASP A 15 -8.43 8.79 -16.34
CA ASP A 15 -8.49 9.72 -17.47
C ASP A 15 -7.17 10.49 -17.60
N ASP A 16 -6.64 10.98 -16.48
CA ASP A 16 -5.31 11.60 -16.40
C ASP A 16 -4.21 10.67 -16.93
N LEU A 17 -4.25 9.39 -16.56
CA LEU A 17 -3.30 8.36 -17.04
C LEU A 17 -3.39 8.15 -18.57
N ARG A 18 -4.59 8.32 -19.14
CA ARG A 18 -4.84 8.21 -20.58
C ARG A 18 -4.42 9.48 -21.32
N ALA A 19 -4.48 10.65 -20.69
CA ALA A 19 -4.01 11.90 -21.27
C ALA A 19 -2.48 11.98 -21.40
N PHE A 20 -1.74 11.20 -20.60
CA PHE A 20 -0.28 11.14 -20.66
C PHE A 20 0.28 10.55 -21.98
N PRO A 21 1.52 10.95 -22.37
CA PRO A 21 2.21 10.39 -23.52
C PRO A 21 2.41 8.88 -23.38
N ALA A 22 2.54 8.19 -24.51
CA ALA A 22 2.59 6.73 -24.56
C ALA A 22 3.72 6.11 -23.72
N SER A 23 4.85 6.82 -23.55
CA SER A 23 5.96 6.41 -22.68
C SER A 23 5.52 6.35 -21.21
N ALA A 24 4.98 7.44 -20.68
CA ALA A 24 4.53 7.53 -19.29
C ALA A 24 3.40 6.53 -18.98
N ARG A 25 2.48 6.29 -19.93
CA ARG A 25 1.44 5.27 -19.76
C ARG A 25 2.02 3.86 -19.65
N ARG A 26 3.04 3.54 -20.45
CA ARG A 26 3.72 2.24 -20.41
C ARG A 26 4.46 2.05 -19.09
N GLU A 27 5.21 3.06 -18.65
CA GLU A 27 5.92 3.01 -17.35
C GLU A 27 4.96 2.88 -16.18
N ALA A 28 3.86 3.64 -16.17
CA ALA A 28 2.85 3.53 -15.12
C ALA A 28 2.20 2.14 -15.10
N GLY A 29 1.90 1.55 -16.27
CA GLY A 29 1.41 0.17 -16.34
C GLY A 29 2.39 -0.85 -15.77
N HIS A 30 3.68 -0.72 -16.08
CA HIS A 30 4.75 -1.59 -15.57
C HIS A 30 4.89 -1.48 -14.04
N GLN A 31 4.81 -0.26 -13.49
CA GLN A 31 4.88 -0.05 -12.04
C GLN A 31 3.63 -0.60 -11.33
N LEU A 32 2.44 -0.46 -11.92
CA LEU A 32 1.22 -1.05 -11.37
C LEU A 32 1.30 -2.58 -11.35
N ASP A 33 1.78 -3.20 -12.43
CA ASP A 33 1.97 -4.64 -12.52
C ASP A 33 2.89 -5.18 -11.41
N GLN A 34 4.02 -4.53 -11.16
CA GLN A 34 4.94 -4.87 -10.06
C GLN A 34 4.23 -4.83 -8.69
N VAL A 35 3.47 -3.77 -8.41
CA VAL A 35 2.74 -3.62 -7.15
C VAL A 35 1.67 -4.70 -6.96
N GLN A 36 1.00 -5.07 -8.05
CA GLN A 36 0.00 -6.14 -8.04
C GLN A 36 0.61 -7.50 -7.70
N HIS A 37 1.83 -7.77 -8.19
CA HIS A 37 2.59 -8.97 -7.90
C HIS A 37 3.32 -8.95 -6.53
N GLY A 38 3.18 -7.87 -5.76
CA GLY A 38 3.74 -7.76 -4.42
C GLY A 38 5.14 -7.16 -4.35
N HIS A 39 5.65 -6.63 -5.46
CA HIS A 39 6.90 -5.87 -5.48
C HIS A 39 6.66 -4.43 -4.98
N GLU A 40 7.67 -3.82 -4.36
CA GLU A 40 7.63 -2.41 -3.99
C GLU A 40 7.91 -1.55 -5.24
N PRO A 41 7.12 -0.49 -5.51
CA PRO A 41 7.41 0.40 -6.63
C PRO A 41 8.70 1.20 -6.37
N ASP A 42 9.47 1.47 -7.42
CA ASP A 42 10.81 2.08 -7.33
C ASP A 42 10.83 3.43 -6.58
N ASP A 43 9.78 4.25 -6.72
CA ASP A 43 9.71 5.61 -6.17
C ASP A 43 8.64 5.78 -5.08
N PHE A 44 8.42 4.74 -4.26
CA PHE A 44 7.45 4.86 -3.16
C PHE A 44 8.04 5.56 -1.93
N GLN A 45 7.87 6.88 -1.83
CA GLN A 45 8.08 7.58 -0.56
C GLN A 45 6.89 7.35 0.39
N LYS A 46 7.09 6.52 1.42
CA LYS A 46 6.19 6.45 2.58
C LYS A 46 6.14 7.82 3.25
N LYS A 47 5.08 8.60 3.00
CA LYS A 47 4.85 9.89 3.69
C LYS A 47 4.52 9.74 5.17
N THR A 48 4.31 8.51 5.64
CA THR A 48 4.07 8.19 7.04
C THR A 48 5.35 7.69 7.69
N GLN A 49 5.76 8.29 8.80
CA GLN A 49 6.89 7.82 9.59
C GLN A 49 6.64 6.35 9.98
N LYS A 50 7.65 5.47 9.77
CA LYS A 50 7.59 4.10 10.28
C LYS A 50 7.43 4.21 11.80
N THR A 51 6.25 3.85 12.32
CA THR A 51 5.99 3.80 13.76
C THR A 51 7.14 3.05 14.43
N THR A 52 7.77 3.65 15.44
CA THR A 52 9.00 3.07 15.97
C THR A 52 8.72 1.70 16.56
N GLN A 53 9.73 0.83 16.60
CA GLN A 53 9.56 -0.53 17.12
C GLN A 53 9.02 -0.53 18.57
N ARG A 54 9.35 0.51 19.34
CA ARG A 54 8.83 0.73 20.70
C ARG A 54 7.34 1.03 20.73
N ASP A 55 6.86 1.88 19.81
CA ASP A 55 5.44 2.22 19.71
C ASP A 55 4.60 1.03 19.23
N LEU A 56 5.15 0.21 18.31
CA LEU A 56 4.52 -1.03 17.87
C LEU A 56 4.43 -2.07 19.00
N ASP A 57 5.50 -2.24 19.77
CA ASP A 57 5.52 -3.14 20.94
C ASP A 57 4.52 -2.69 22.02
N LEU A 58 4.50 -1.40 22.33
CA LEU A 58 3.54 -0.82 23.27
C LEU A 58 2.09 -1.00 22.80
N ALA A 59 1.82 -0.79 21.50
CA ALA A 59 0.50 -1.00 20.94
C ALA A 59 0.08 -2.48 21.00
N ALA A 60 0.97 -3.42 20.66
CA ALA A 60 0.71 -4.85 20.75
C ALA A 60 0.42 -5.29 22.19
N LYS A 61 1.17 -4.77 23.16
CA LYS A 61 0.96 -5.04 24.58
C LYS A 61 -0.39 -4.51 25.08
N ARG A 62 -0.74 -3.26 24.73
CA ARG A 62 -2.04 -2.66 25.08
C ARG A 62 -3.21 -3.42 24.46
N TYR A 63 -3.06 -3.83 23.20
CA TYR A 63 -4.08 -4.64 22.53
C TYR A 63 -4.28 -5.99 23.24
N SER A 64 -3.20 -6.65 23.64
CA SER A 64 -3.27 -7.94 24.34
C SER A 64 -3.93 -7.82 25.71
N ASP A 65 -3.69 -6.72 26.42
CA ASP A 65 -4.31 -6.41 27.71
C ASP A 65 -5.82 -6.14 27.57
N LEU A 66 -6.20 -5.32 26.59
CA LEU A 66 -7.60 -5.05 26.25
C LEU A 66 -8.36 -6.33 25.88
N VAL A 67 -7.76 -7.21 25.08
CA VAL A 67 -8.38 -8.49 24.69
C VAL A 67 -8.59 -9.41 25.89
N LYS A 68 -7.71 -9.37 26.89
CA LYS A 68 -7.88 -10.15 28.13
C LYS A 68 -9.00 -9.58 29.01
N GLU A 69 -9.09 -8.26 29.12
CA GLU A 69 -10.15 -7.59 29.89
C GLU A 69 -11.54 -7.84 29.29
N LEU A 70 -11.67 -7.82 27.95
CA LEU A 70 -12.92 -8.13 27.25
C LEU A 70 -13.32 -9.62 27.30
N ALA A 71 -12.40 -10.50 27.68
CA ALA A 71 -12.63 -11.94 27.80
C ALA A 71 -13.01 -12.39 29.23
N GLN A 72 -13.14 -11.45 30.17
CA GLN A 72 -13.62 -11.69 31.54
C GLN A 72 -15.09 -11.27 31.69
#